data_AF-A0A2E2RK33-F1
#
_entry.id   AF-A0A2E2RK33-F1
#
_cell.length_a   1.000
_cell.length_b   1.000
_cell.length_c   1.000
_cell.angle_alpha   90.00
_cell.angle_beta   90.00
_cell.angle_gamma   90.00
#
_symmetry.space_group_name_H-M   'P 1'
#
loop_
_entity.id
_entity.type
_entity.pdbx_description
1 polymer ?
#
loop_
_entity_poly.entity_id
_entity_poly.type
_entity_poly.pdbx_seq_one_letter_code
_entity_poly.pdbx_strand_id
1 'polypeptide(L)'
;MASLTDVAMPRAVELTKKLEWPSDIHVLDGLCMRIVDSTRPLSPFHMYRGIINRRINMFGSATGMACLAVRTNEEIAEYDRLTAGNMSLGLSRFGFTLKQFMPEIEKARARGFGTRLGVYRGETMLDDGLAAIAVPINVYGQPNAAISMIWPRAFQDPREFAKRHLAPLKKAAESIAADLVRLFPQDAKTARRK
;
A
#
# COMPACT_ATOMS: atom_id res chain seq x y z
N MET A 1 -8.37 -22.31 -7.19
CA MET A 1 -8.62 -20.98 -7.79
C MET A 1 -7.41 -20.12 -7.48
N ALA A 2 -6.83 -19.41 -8.45
CA ALA A 2 -5.68 -18.53 -8.16
C ALA A 2 -6.15 -17.35 -7.28
N SER A 3 -5.45 -17.11 -6.19
CA SER A 3 -5.67 -15.97 -5.31
C SER A 3 -4.98 -14.71 -5.85
N LEU A 4 -5.30 -13.53 -5.31
CA LEU A 4 -4.55 -12.30 -5.59
C LEU A 4 -3.04 -12.53 -5.44
N THR A 5 -2.65 -13.26 -4.40
CA THR A 5 -1.25 -13.56 -4.09
C THR A 5 -0.58 -14.36 -5.21
N ASP A 6 -1.25 -15.40 -5.72
CA ASP A 6 -0.72 -16.24 -6.79
C ASP A 6 -0.45 -15.44 -8.08
N VAL A 7 -1.25 -14.41 -8.34
CA VAL A 7 -1.08 -13.51 -9.49
C VAL A 7 -0.04 -12.42 -9.21
N ALA A 8 -0.03 -11.85 -8.01
CA ALA A 8 0.81 -10.71 -7.66
C ALA A 8 2.27 -11.11 -7.44
N MET A 9 2.52 -12.27 -6.83
CA MET A 9 3.87 -12.64 -6.39
C MET A 9 4.88 -12.86 -7.52
N PRO A 10 4.56 -13.51 -8.65
CA PRO A 10 5.51 -13.60 -9.76
C PRO A 10 6.02 -12.24 -10.23
N ARG A 11 5.12 -11.25 -10.32
CA ARG A 11 5.45 -9.85 -10.70
C ARG A 11 6.30 -9.16 -9.64
N ALA A 12 5.98 -9.36 -8.35
CA ALA A 12 6.74 -8.79 -7.25
C ALA A 12 8.15 -9.40 -7.16
N VAL A 13 8.28 -10.71 -7.38
CA VAL A 13 9.57 -11.42 -7.40
C VAL A 13 10.45 -10.90 -8.54
N GLU A 14 9.88 -10.73 -9.74
CA GLU A 14 10.60 -10.15 -10.89
C GLU A 14 11.09 -8.73 -10.57
N LEU A 15 10.23 -7.90 -9.96
CA LEU A 15 10.58 -6.55 -9.55
C LEU A 15 11.74 -6.54 -8.54
N THR A 16 11.67 -7.38 -7.50
CA THR A 16 12.72 -7.50 -6.48
C THR A 16 14.02 -8.04 -7.06
N LYS A 17 13.98 -9.01 -8.00
CA LYS A 17 15.20 -9.48 -8.69
C LYS A 17 15.86 -8.37 -9.50
N LYS A 18 15.06 -7.48 -10.10
CA LYS A 18 15.56 -6.38 -10.94
C LYS A 18 16.10 -5.21 -10.12
N LEU A 19 15.47 -4.89 -9.00
CA LEU A 19 15.75 -3.68 -8.21
C LEU A 19 16.42 -3.94 -6.87
N GLU A 20 16.56 -5.21 -6.48
CA GLU A 20 17.11 -5.71 -5.21
C GLU A 20 16.29 -5.32 -3.96
N TRP A 21 15.57 -4.21 -3.99
CA TRP A 21 14.67 -3.80 -2.91
C TRP A 21 13.42 -4.67 -2.85
N PRO A 22 13.01 -5.11 -1.65
CA PRO A 22 11.85 -5.96 -1.52
C PRO A 22 10.56 -5.18 -1.62
N SER A 23 9.52 -5.93 -2.00
CA SER A 23 8.14 -5.49 -2.08
C SER A 23 7.22 -6.35 -1.21
N ASP A 24 6.27 -5.72 -0.55
CA ASP A 24 5.14 -6.39 0.12
C ASP A 24 3.85 -6.15 -0.68
N ILE A 25 3.01 -7.19 -0.76
CA ILE A 25 1.65 -7.11 -1.31
C ILE A 25 0.66 -6.95 -0.17
N HIS A 26 -0.18 -5.92 -0.28
CA HIS A 26 -1.19 -5.59 0.71
C HIS A 26 -2.58 -5.58 0.10
N VAL A 27 -3.57 -5.97 0.92
CA VAL A 27 -4.99 -5.80 0.62
C VAL A 27 -5.65 -4.93 1.67
N LEU A 28 -6.67 -4.19 1.27
CA LEU A 28 -7.59 -3.57 2.21
C LEU A 28 -8.48 -4.66 2.80
N ASP A 29 -8.45 -4.79 4.12
CA ASP A 29 -9.23 -5.75 4.89
C ASP A 29 -10.02 -4.99 5.98
N GLY A 30 -11.28 -4.68 5.64
CA GLY A 30 -12.14 -3.80 6.44
C GLY A 30 -11.57 -2.39 6.56
N LEU A 31 -11.03 -2.06 7.74
CA LEU A 31 -10.54 -0.73 8.12
C LEU A 31 -9.01 -0.68 8.26
N CYS A 32 -8.31 -1.63 7.64
CA CYS A 32 -6.84 -1.69 7.70
C CYS A 32 -6.25 -2.30 6.42
N MET A 33 -4.98 -2.06 6.17
CA MET A 33 -4.24 -2.82 5.16
C MET A 33 -3.72 -4.11 5.80
N ARG A 34 -3.64 -5.21 5.06
CA ARG A 34 -3.08 -6.47 5.52
C ARG A 34 -2.02 -6.97 4.55
N ILE A 35 -0.85 -7.34 5.07
CA ILE A 35 0.20 -7.99 4.29
C ILE A 35 -0.28 -9.39 3.93
N VAL A 36 -0.43 -9.67 2.64
CA VAL A 36 -0.82 -11.00 2.15
C VAL A 36 0.37 -11.82 1.68
N ASP A 37 1.42 -11.15 1.21
CA ASP A 37 2.69 -11.80 0.86
C ASP A 37 3.85 -10.78 0.77
N SER A 38 5.09 -11.25 0.74
CA SER A 38 6.30 -10.45 0.82
C SER A 38 7.49 -11.08 0.10
N THR A 39 8.26 -10.24 -0.61
CA THR A 39 9.53 -10.63 -1.23
C THR A 39 10.76 -10.26 -0.39
N ARG A 40 10.57 -9.82 0.87
CA ARG A 40 11.68 -9.49 1.78
C ARG A 40 12.76 -10.57 1.90
N PRO A 41 12.44 -11.89 1.98
CA PRO A 41 13.46 -12.93 2.03
C PRO A 41 14.32 -13.05 0.77
N LEU A 42 13.90 -12.45 -0.35
CA LEU A 42 14.61 -12.52 -1.64
C LEU A 42 15.55 -11.32 -1.87
N SER A 43 15.44 -10.28 -1.05
CA SER A 43 16.30 -9.10 -1.16
C SER A 43 17.69 -9.38 -0.58
N PRO A 44 18.78 -8.95 -1.24
CA PRO A 44 20.14 -9.07 -0.68
C PRO A 44 20.37 -8.14 0.53
N PHE A 45 19.51 -7.15 0.76
CA PHE A 45 19.70 -6.15 1.82
C PHE A 45 19.28 -6.63 3.23
N HIS A 46 19.00 -7.93 3.41
CA HIS A 46 18.69 -8.55 4.71
C HIS A 46 17.67 -7.77 5.55
N MET A 47 16.48 -7.52 4.97
CA MET A 47 15.38 -6.89 5.71
C MET A 47 14.74 -7.87 6.70
N TYR A 48 14.26 -7.37 7.84
CA TYR A 48 13.37 -8.14 8.72
C TYR A 48 12.23 -8.74 7.91
N ARG A 49 11.93 -10.03 8.14
CA ARG A 49 10.84 -10.73 7.45
C ARG A 49 9.52 -9.99 7.64
N GLY A 50 8.79 -9.83 6.53
CA GLY A 50 7.43 -9.33 6.57
C GLY A 50 6.55 -10.31 7.34
N ILE A 51 5.67 -9.80 8.19
CA ILE A 51 4.76 -10.64 8.95
C ILE A 51 3.45 -10.71 8.17
N ILE A 52 3.24 -11.86 7.54
CA ILE A 52 1.99 -12.15 6.81
C ILE A 52 0.81 -12.07 7.77
N ASN A 53 -0.33 -11.61 7.26
CA ASN A 53 -1.56 -11.35 8.01
C ASN A 53 -1.46 -10.26 9.08
N ARG A 54 -0.37 -9.50 9.12
CA ARG A 54 -0.28 -8.32 9.96
C ARG A 54 -1.24 -7.25 9.46
N ARG A 55 -2.06 -6.74 10.38
CA ARG A 55 -2.92 -5.56 10.17
C ARG A 55 -2.06 -4.31 10.28
N ILE A 56 -2.23 -3.41 9.33
CA ILE A 56 -1.43 -2.22 9.11
C ILE A 56 -2.39 -1.02 9.06
N ASN A 57 -2.09 0.04 9.80
CA ASN A 57 -2.88 1.26 9.80
C ASN A 57 -2.89 1.90 8.40
N MET A 58 -4.09 2.13 7.86
CA MET A 58 -4.26 2.64 6.49
C MET A 58 -3.92 4.12 6.33
N PHE A 59 -4.01 4.92 7.40
CA PHE A 59 -3.66 6.34 7.36
C PHE A 59 -2.16 6.58 7.56
N GLY A 60 -1.46 5.66 8.24
CA GLY A 60 -0.03 5.77 8.51
C GLY A 60 0.89 5.12 7.47
N SER A 61 0.44 4.02 6.86
CA SER A 61 1.28 3.21 5.96
C SER A 61 1.33 3.74 4.54
N ALA A 62 2.45 3.48 3.84
CA ALA A 62 2.60 3.88 2.44
C ALA A 62 1.51 3.25 1.55
N THR A 63 1.16 1.98 1.75
CA THR A 63 0.14 1.27 0.99
C THR A 63 -1.26 1.82 1.23
N GLY A 64 -1.59 2.13 2.49
CA GLY A 64 -2.87 2.74 2.82
C GLY A 64 -2.98 4.16 2.24
N MET A 65 -1.92 4.97 2.36
CA MET A 65 -1.84 6.28 1.71
C MET A 65 -1.99 6.19 0.18
N ALA A 66 -1.41 5.17 -0.46
CA ALA A 66 -1.53 4.95 -1.89
C ALA A 66 -2.98 4.61 -2.30
N CYS A 67 -3.63 3.73 -1.54
CA CYS A 67 -5.03 3.34 -1.72
C CYS A 67 -6.00 4.50 -1.44
N LEU A 68 -5.75 5.32 -0.41
CA LEU A 68 -6.59 6.46 -0.06
C LEU A 68 -6.44 7.61 -1.05
N ALA A 69 -5.23 7.85 -1.59
CA ALA A 69 -5.00 8.94 -2.55
C ALA A 69 -5.88 8.85 -3.80
N VAL A 70 -6.27 7.64 -4.21
CA VAL A 70 -7.11 7.40 -5.39
C VAL A 70 -8.60 7.22 -5.07
N ARG A 71 -8.99 7.36 -3.81
CA ARG A 71 -10.40 7.37 -3.35
C ARG A 71 -10.97 8.78 -3.28
N THR A 72 -12.29 8.91 -3.19
CA THR A 72 -12.96 10.20 -2.98
C THR A 72 -12.77 10.71 -1.55
N ASN A 73 -13.00 12.01 -1.33
CA ASN A 73 -12.89 12.59 -0.01
C ASN A 73 -13.95 12.04 0.95
N GLU A 74 -15.13 11.70 0.43
CA GLU A 74 -16.24 11.11 1.17
C GLU A 74 -15.88 9.70 1.65
N GLU A 75 -15.26 8.87 0.80
CA GLU A 75 -14.78 7.55 1.20
C GLU A 75 -13.71 7.64 2.30
N ILE A 76 -12.77 8.59 2.19
CA ILE A 76 -11.74 8.81 3.21
C ILE A 76 -12.37 9.26 4.53
N ALA A 77 -13.33 10.20 4.47
CA ALA A 77 -14.07 10.67 5.64
C ALA A 77 -14.85 9.54 6.31
N GLU A 78 -15.40 8.61 5.54
CA GLU A 78 -16.08 7.43 6.04
C GLU A 78 -15.12 6.49 6.79
N TYR A 79 -13.91 6.24 6.28
CA TYR A 79 -12.91 5.47 7.03
C TYR A 79 -12.51 6.15 8.33
N ASP A 80 -12.34 7.47 8.34
CA ASP A 80 -12.06 8.22 9.57
C ASP A 80 -13.21 8.08 10.58
N ARG A 81 -14.46 8.28 10.13
CA ARG A 81 -15.65 8.12 10.96
C ARG A 81 -15.76 6.71 11.56
N LEU A 82 -15.53 5.68 10.76
CA LEU A 82 -15.60 4.27 11.21
C LEU A 82 -14.45 3.89 12.15
N THR A 83 -13.34 4.65 12.15
CA THR A 83 -12.17 4.41 13.02
C THR A 83 -12.00 5.47 14.10
N ALA A 84 -13.00 6.34 14.30
CA ALA A 84 -12.94 7.43 15.25
C ALA A 84 -12.61 6.93 16.68
N GLY A 85 -11.61 7.55 17.31
CA GLY A 85 -11.13 7.18 18.65
C GLY A 85 -10.29 5.89 18.71
N ASN A 86 -10.11 5.18 17.59
CA ASN A 86 -9.30 3.96 17.58
C ASN A 86 -7.80 4.28 17.55
N MET A 87 -7.10 4.03 18.66
CA MET A 87 -5.67 4.30 18.83
C MET A 87 -4.73 3.37 18.05
N SER A 88 -5.26 2.35 17.37
CA SER A 88 -4.49 1.42 16.53
C SER A 88 -4.67 1.71 15.03
N LEU A 89 -5.92 1.80 14.57
CA LEU A 89 -6.28 1.84 13.16
C LEU A 89 -6.71 3.23 12.65
N GLY A 90 -7.18 4.11 13.54
CA GLY A 90 -7.68 5.43 13.17
C GLY A 90 -6.60 6.50 13.14
N LEU A 91 -6.98 7.70 12.71
CA LEU A 91 -6.14 8.90 12.77
C LEU A 91 -5.78 9.32 14.20
N SER A 92 -6.61 8.93 15.18
CA SER A 92 -6.38 9.18 16.61
C SER A 92 -5.03 8.64 17.09
N ARG A 93 -4.53 7.55 16.48
CA ARG A 93 -3.18 7.03 16.73
C ARG A 93 -2.08 8.08 16.53
N PHE A 94 -2.27 8.99 15.60
CA PHE A 94 -1.30 10.02 15.22
C PHE A 94 -1.64 11.39 15.81
N GLY A 95 -2.71 11.49 16.61
CA GLY A 95 -3.23 12.76 17.11
C GLY A 95 -3.76 13.67 16.00
N PHE A 96 -4.16 13.10 14.87
CA PHE A 96 -4.64 13.85 13.71
C PHE A 96 -6.16 13.89 13.69
N THR A 97 -6.70 15.04 13.30
CA THR A 97 -8.06 15.16 12.75
C THR A 97 -8.04 14.90 11.25
N LEU A 98 -9.19 14.56 10.66
CA LEU A 98 -9.32 14.43 9.21
C LEU A 98 -8.81 15.68 8.46
N LYS A 99 -9.14 16.89 8.96
CA LYS A 99 -8.69 18.16 8.37
C LYS A 99 -7.16 18.28 8.33
N GLN A 100 -6.46 17.83 9.37
CA GLN A 100 -4.99 17.81 9.42
C GLN A 100 -4.38 16.72 8.54
N PHE A 101 -5.12 15.63 8.30
CA PHE A 101 -4.69 14.52 7.48
C PHE A 101 -4.85 14.76 5.97
N MET A 102 -5.92 15.42 5.53
CA MET A 102 -6.19 15.63 4.10
C MET A 102 -5.05 16.29 3.30
N PRO A 103 -4.27 17.24 3.83
CA PRO A 103 -3.06 17.73 3.15
C PRO A 103 -2.04 16.64 2.79
N GLU A 104 -1.92 15.57 3.60
CA GLU A 104 -1.04 14.44 3.30
C GLU A 104 -1.56 13.58 2.14
N ILE A 105 -2.89 13.46 2.04
CA ILE A 105 -3.57 12.83 0.90
C ILE A 105 -3.34 13.65 -0.38
N GLU A 106 -3.49 14.97 -0.33
CA GLU A 106 -3.23 15.83 -1.50
C GLU A 106 -1.78 15.74 -1.97
N LYS A 107 -0.83 15.70 -1.03
CA LYS A 107 0.58 15.44 -1.37
C LYS A 107 0.75 14.06 -2.05
N ALA A 108 -0.04 13.05 -1.66
CA ALA A 108 0.03 11.70 -2.23
C ALA A 108 -0.59 11.64 -3.63
N ARG A 109 -1.71 12.33 -3.83
CA ARG A 109 -2.35 12.56 -5.14
C ARG A 109 -1.39 13.23 -6.11
N ALA A 110 -0.82 14.37 -5.71
CA ALA A 110 0.07 15.16 -6.56
C ALA A 110 1.33 14.41 -7.01
N ARG A 111 1.93 13.58 -6.13
CA ARG A 111 3.11 12.77 -6.47
C ARG A 111 2.76 11.45 -7.18
N GLY A 112 1.52 10.98 -7.05
CA GLY A 112 1.04 9.74 -7.66
C GLY A 112 1.57 8.45 -7.00
N PHE A 113 1.94 8.51 -5.72
CA PHE A 113 2.33 7.35 -4.90
C PHE A 113 2.17 7.63 -3.41
N GLY A 114 1.96 6.59 -2.60
CA GLY A 114 1.89 6.69 -1.15
C GLY A 114 3.27 6.64 -0.49
N THR A 115 3.41 7.32 0.63
CA THR A 115 4.58 7.24 1.53
C THR A 115 4.06 7.05 2.95
N ARG A 116 4.90 6.56 3.86
CA ARG A 116 4.54 6.52 5.28
C ARG A 116 4.29 7.95 5.78
N LEU A 117 3.30 8.11 6.67
CA LEU A 117 3.13 9.35 7.42
C LEU A 117 4.38 9.61 8.27
N GLY A 118 4.81 10.87 8.42
CA GLY A 118 6.09 11.19 9.07
C GLY A 118 6.23 10.66 10.50
N VAL A 119 5.11 10.58 11.24
CA VAL A 119 5.05 10.05 12.61
C VAL A 119 4.86 8.53 12.68
N TYR A 120 4.69 7.84 11.55
CA TYR A 120 4.49 6.41 11.52
C TYR A 120 5.81 5.66 11.75
N ARG A 121 5.76 4.67 12.66
CA ARG A 121 6.91 3.90 13.18
C ARG A 121 6.78 2.39 12.91
N GLY A 122 5.81 1.99 12.10
CA GLY A 122 5.43 0.59 11.93
C GLY A 122 4.35 0.15 12.91
N GLU A 123 4.06 -1.16 12.94
CA GLU A 123 3.01 -1.74 13.79
C GLU A 123 3.53 -2.40 15.07
N THR A 124 4.81 -2.23 15.36
CA THR A 124 5.47 -2.69 16.59
C THR A 124 5.56 -1.55 17.60
N MET A 125 5.82 -1.88 18.87
CA MET A 125 6.08 -0.85 19.90
C MET A 125 7.35 -0.03 19.58
N LEU A 126 8.35 -0.68 18.98
CA LEU A 126 9.59 -0.04 18.53
C LEU A 126 9.48 0.42 17.08
N ASP A 127 10.18 1.50 16.74
CA ASP A 127 10.34 1.94 15.34
C ASP A 127 11.00 0.84 14.52
N ASP A 128 10.34 0.43 13.44
CA ASP A 128 10.88 -0.57 12.52
C ASP A 128 12.07 -0.03 11.69
N GLY A 129 12.31 1.29 11.73
CA GLY A 129 13.42 1.93 11.03
C GLY A 129 13.26 1.91 9.50
N LEU A 130 12.06 1.63 8.98
CA LEU A 130 11.82 1.47 7.54
C LEU A 130 11.14 2.70 6.93
N ALA A 131 11.51 2.98 5.68
CA ALA A 131 10.78 3.82 4.76
C ALA A 131 10.09 2.96 3.71
N ALA A 132 9.04 3.51 3.08
CA ALA A 132 8.33 2.83 2.00
C ALA A 132 7.71 3.83 1.03
N ILE A 133 7.72 3.46 -0.25
CA ILE A 133 6.80 3.99 -1.27
C ILE A 133 5.82 2.89 -1.65
N ALA A 134 4.62 3.25 -2.08
CA ALA A 134 3.65 2.28 -2.58
C ALA A 134 2.76 2.88 -3.67
N VAL A 135 2.18 1.99 -4.47
CA VAL A 135 1.20 2.33 -5.49
C VAL A 135 0.00 1.37 -5.38
N PRO A 136 -1.23 1.83 -5.68
CA PRO A 136 -2.38 0.96 -5.65
C PRO A 136 -2.35 -0.04 -6.81
N ILE A 137 -2.81 -1.25 -6.56
CA ILE A 137 -3.17 -2.23 -7.58
C ILE A 137 -4.67 -2.02 -7.83
N ASN A 138 -4.99 -1.33 -8.91
CA ASN A 138 -6.36 -0.92 -9.21
C ASN A 138 -7.04 -1.93 -10.14
N VAL A 139 -7.97 -2.73 -9.61
CA VAL A 139 -8.71 -3.75 -10.37
C VAL A 139 -10.16 -3.29 -10.49
N TYR A 140 -10.67 -3.11 -11.71
CA TYR A 140 -12.03 -2.60 -11.95
C TYR A 140 -12.34 -1.24 -11.29
N GLY A 141 -11.34 -0.35 -11.21
CA GLY A 141 -11.51 0.93 -10.53
C GLY A 141 -11.60 0.83 -9.00
N GLN A 142 -11.31 -0.34 -8.42
CA GLN A 142 -11.29 -0.59 -6.98
C GLN A 142 -9.86 -0.67 -6.45
N PRO A 143 -9.35 0.38 -5.75
CA PRO A 143 -8.01 0.42 -5.17
C PRO A 143 -7.94 -0.31 -3.82
N ASN A 144 -8.30 -1.60 -3.83
CA ASN A 144 -8.37 -2.47 -2.64
C ASN A 144 -7.09 -3.28 -2.40
N ALA A 145 -6.06 -3.09 -3.22
CA ALA A 145 -4.75 -3.70 -3.02
C ALA A 145 -3.65 -2.69 -3.36
N ALA A 146 -2.43 -2.96 -2.88
CA ALA A 146 -1.26 -2.14 -3.15
C ALA A 146 0.01 -3.00 -3.12
N ILE A 147 1.01 -2.58 -3.90
CA ILE A 147 2.37 -3.08 -3.83
C ILE A 147 3.27 -1.96 -3.29
N SER A 148 4.13 -2.32 -2.35
CA SER A 148 5.10 -1.40 -1.76
C SER A 148 6.52 -1.74 -2.17
N MET A 149 7.43 -0.80 -1.99
CA MET A 149 8.87 -1.03 -1.92
C MET A 149 9.39 -0.46 -0.61
N ILE A 150 10.37 -1.13 0.00
CA ILE A 150 10.70 -0.92 1.41
C ILE A 150 12.21 -0.95 1.60
N TRP A 151 12.74 -0.03 2.39
CA TRP A 151 14.17 0.11 2.62
C TRP A 151 14.45 0.72 4.01
N PRO A 152 15.68 0.67 4.53
CA PRO A 152 16.06 1.33 5.77
C PRO A 152 15.89 2.84 5.62
N ARG A 153 15.18 3.48 6.54
CA ARG A 153 14.87 4.92 6.49
C ARG A 153 16.12 5.80 6.36
N ALA A 154 17.25 5.35 6.91
CA ALA A 154 18.54 6.04 6.84
C ALA A 154 19.20 6.02 5.44
N PHE A 155 18.77 5.12 4.54
CA PHE A 155 19.39 4.98 3.23
C PHE A 155 19.00 6.11 2.27
N GLN A 156 17.71 6.44 2.16
CA GLN A 156 17.25 7.46 1.21
C GLN A 156 15.87 8.03 1.55
N ASP A 157 15.64 9.30 1.23
CA ASP A 157 14.33 9.94 1.29
C ASP A 157 13.34 9.33 0.27
N PRO A 158 12.05 9.13 0.61
CA PRO A 158 11.06 8.55 -0.30
C PRO A 158 10.90 9.25 -1.66
N ARG A 159 11.05 10.57 -1.75
CA ARG A 159 10.91 11.30 -3.02
C ARG A 159 12.11 11.02 -3.92
N GLU A 160 13.31 11.03 -3.36
CA GLU A 160 14.53 10.68 -4.10
C GLU A 160 14.55 9.22 -4.52
N PHE A 161 14.11 8.32 -3.64
CA PHE A 161 13.96 6.90 -3.95
C PHE A 161 12.97 6.67 -5.10
N ALA A 162 11.84 7.39 -5.10
CA ALA A 162 10.82 7.31 -6.14
C ALA A 162 11.33 7.71 -7.53
N LYS A 163 12.27 8.67 -7.65
CA LYS A 163 12.82 9.08 -8.95
C LYS A 163 13.38 7.92 -9.76
N ARG A 164 13.92 6.90 -9.09
CA ARG A 164 14.53 5.71 -9.73
C ARG A 164 13.60 4.50 -9.77
N HIS A 165 12.72 4.34 -8.77
CA HIS A 165 12.01 3.09 -8.55
C HIS A 165 10.49 3.18 -8.80
N LEU A 166 9.92 4.37 -8.92
CA LEU A 166 8.47 4.52 -9.05
C LEU A 166 7.94 3.97 -10.38
N ALA A 167 8.62 4.25 -11.50
CA ALA A 167 8.20 3.77 -12.81
C ALA A 167 8.11 2.24 -12.89
N PRO A 168 9.14 1.45 -12.51
CA PRO A 168 9.02 0.00 -12.50
C PRO A 168 8.00 -0.53 -11.47
N LEU A 169 7.84 0.13 -10.31
CA LEU A 169 6.83 -0.22 -9.32
C LEU A 169 5.40 -0.05 -9.87
N LYS A 170 5.11 1.07 -10.55
CA LYS A 170 3.82 1.31 -11.24
C LYS A 170 3.55 0.25 -12.30
N LYS A 171 4.55 -0.03 -13.15
CA LYS A 171 4.44 -1.07 -14.19
C LYS A 171 4.12 -2.44 -13.59
N ALA A 172 4.74 -2.79 -12.45
CA ALA A 172 4.42 -4.03 -11.75
C ALA A 172 2.95 -4.04 -11.28
N ALA A 173 2.48 -2.97 -10.64
CA ALA A 173 1.09 -2.87 -10.17
C ALA A 173 0.06 -2.94 -11.32
N GLU A 174 0.33 -2.25 -12.44
CA GLU A 174 -0.50 -2.28 -13.64
C GLU A 174 -0.55 -3.68 -14.26
N SER A 175 0.59 -4.38 -14.30
CA SER A 175 0.67 -5.73 -14.84
C SER A 175 -0.09 -6.74 -13.95
N ILE A 176 0.00 -6.60 -12.62
CA ILE A 176 -0.78 -7.40 -11.67
C ILE A 176 -2.27 -7.16 -11.89
N ALA A 177 -2.69 -5.90 -12.00
CA ALA A 177 -4.09 -5.56 -12.24
C ALA A 177 -4.60 -6.14 -13.56
N ALA A 178 -3.82 -6.03 -14.64
CA ALA A 178 -4.17 -6.59 -15.94
C ALA A 178 -4.30 -8.13 -15.90
N ASP A 179 -3.40 -8.82 -15.20
CA ASP A 179 -3.48 -10.27 -15.03
C ASP A 179 -4.72 -10.69 -14.24
N LEU A 180 -5.07 -9.95 -13.18
CA LEU A 180 -6.29 -10.20 -12.40
C LEU A 180 -7.56 -10.01 -13.24
N VAL A 181 -7.63 -8.94 -14.04
CA VAL A 181 -8.76 -8.69 -14.94
C VAL A 181 -8.88 -9.82 -15.97
N ARG A 182 -7.76 -10.27 -16.53
CA ARG A 182 -7.74 -11.37 -17.51
C ARG A 182 -8.18 -12.71 -16.92
N LEU A 183 -7.75 -13.02 -15.70
CA LEU A 183 -8.05 -14.30 -15.04
C LEU A 183 -9.43 -14.33 -14.38
N PHE A 184 -9.95 -13.17 -13.97
CA PHE A 184 -11.22 -13.03 -13.26
C PHE A 184 -12.08 -11.93 -13.90
N PRO A 185 -12.49 -12.07 -15.18
CA PRO A 185 -13.33 -11.09 -15.86
C PRO A 185 -14.64 -10.89 -15.10
N GLN A 186 -15.06 -9.64 -14.90
CA GLN A 186 -16.41 -9.37 -14.39
C GLN A 186 -17.42 -9.59 -15.52
N ASP A 187 -18.41 -10.44 -15.29
CA ASP A 187 -19.57 -10.52 -16.17
C ASP A 187 -20.30 -9.18 -16.19
N ALA A 188 -20.52 -8.62 -17.39
CA ALA A 188 -21.18 -7.34 -17.61
C ALA A 188 -22.59 -7.20 -16.97
N LYS A 189 -23.16 -8.28 -16.43
CA LYS A 189 -24.47 -8.31 -15.76
C LYS A 189 -24.45 -7.84 -14.30
N THR A 190 -23.30 -7.84 -13.63
CA THR A 190 -23.22 -7.48 -12.20
C THR A 190 -23.00 -5.99 -11.97
N ALA A 191 -22.52 -5.25 -12.98
CA ALA A 191 -22.25 -3.82 -12.91
C ALA A 191 -23.50 -2.90 -12.94
N ARG A 192 -24.70 -3.44 -13.19
CA ARG A 192 -25.98 -2.70 -13.17
C ARG A 192 -26.76 -2.82 -11.84
N ARG A 193 -26.20 -3.50 -10.84
CA ARG A 193 -26.81 -3.61 -9.51
C ARG A 193 -25.86 -3.07 -8.45
N LYS A 194 -25.71 -1.75 -8.38
CA LYS A 194 -25.44 -0.99 -7.16
C LYS A 194 -25.67 0.49 -7.43
#